data_AF-A0A3M6AGP3-F1
#
_entry.id   AF-A0A3M6AGP3-F1
#
_cell.length_a   1.000
_cell.length_b   1.000
_cell.length_c   1.000
_cell.angle_alpha   90.00
_cell.angle_beta   90.00
_cell.angle_gamma   90.00
#
_symmetry.space_group_name_H-M   'P 1'
#
loop_
_entity.id
_entity.type
_entity.pdbx_description
1 polymer ?
#
loop_
_entity_poly.entity_id
_entity_poly.type
_entity_poly.pdbx_seq_one_letter_code
_entity_poly.pdbx_strand_id
1 'polypeptide(L)'
;MTVRAKLMFGFGVLILMLLLMAYTGKEATDSLKRRAERSGDIAQFSSTARDMRIERLVYFLKADDAQAAKWLEALERTERQLATMSPRFKTPNNIELLKEAQTTMQRYRGFYGRSVEATREREQLRTQAGASGETINGFLTKVAEAANGENGSATERQKLPELFISVQKMRTVVVN
;
A
#
# COMPACT_ATOMS: atom_id res chain seq x y z
N MET A 1 -1.26 -41.63 68.75
CA MET A 1 -1.67 -40.52 67.86
C MET A 1 -3.06 -40.81 67.33
N THR A 2 -4.02 -39.92 67.59
CA THR A 2 -5.45 -40.10 67.28
C THR A 2 -5.71 -40.09 65.78
N VAL A 3 -6.55 -41.01 65.31
CA VAL A 3 -6.90 -41.22 63.89
C VAL A 3 -7.36 -39.94 63.19
N ARG A 4 -8.01 -39.04 63.94
CA ARG A 4 -8.48 -37.71 63.49
C ARG A 4 -7.34 -36.79 63.00
N ALA A 5 -6.17 -36.85 63.65
CA ALA A 5 -5.01 -36.03 63.27
C ALA A 5 -4.39 -36.51 61.95
N LYS A 6 -4.33 -37.83 61.72
CA LYS A 6 -3.87 -38.39 60.43
C LYS A 6 -4.83 -38.07 59.28
N LEU A 7 -6.14 -38.05 59.55
CA LEU A 7 -7.15 -37.73 58.54
C LEU A 7 -7.11 -36.24 58.13
N MET A 8 -7.00 -35.32 59.09
CA MET A 8 -6.84 -33.90 58.78
C MET A 8 -5.55 -33.61 58.02
N PHE A 9 -4.46 -34.31 58.31
CA PHE A 9 -3.20 -34.12 57.60
C PHE A 9 -3.31 -34.58 56.13
N GLY A 10 -3.89 -35.76 55.89
CA GLY A 10 -4.14 -36.24 54.51
C GLY A 10 -5.11 -35.34 53.74
N PHE A 11 -6.17 -34.87 54.40
CA PHE A 11 -7.16 -33.96 53.79
C PHE A 11 -6.57 -32.56 53.51
N GLY A 12 -5.74 -32.04 54.43
CA GLY A 12 -5.06 -30.76 54.25
C GLY A 12 -4.08 -30.76 53.08
N VAL A 13 -3.33 -31.85 52.90
CA VAL A 13 -2.43 -32.02 51.74
C VAL A 13 -3.22 -32.08 50.43
N LEU A 14 -4.39 -32.74 50.43
CA LEU A 14 -5.30 -32.79 49.28
C LEU A 14 -5.83 -31.39 48.90
N ILE A 15 -6.27 -30.61 49.89
CA ILE A 15 -6.73 -29.23 49.67
C ILE A 15 -5.59 -28.35 49.15
N LEU A 16 -4.39 -28.48 49.70
CA LEU A 16 -3.22 -27.74 49.24
C LEU A 16 -2.90 -28.07 47.77
N MET A 17 -2.97 -29.34 47.39
CA MET A 17 -2.77 -29.77 46.01
C MET A 17 -3.86 -29.20 45.08
N LEU A 18 -5.11 -29.15 45.53
CA LEU A 18 -6.23 -28.56 44.79
C LEU A 18 -6.05 -27.05 44.58
N LEU A 19 -5.58 -26.33 45.60
CA LEU A 19 -5.28 -24.90 45.53
C LEU A 19 -4.11 -24.61 44.57
N LEU A 20 -3.06 -25.44 44.60
CA LEU A 20 -1.96 -25.35 43.64
C LEU A 20 -2.45 -25.59 42.21
N MET A 21 -3.33 -26.58 42.00
CA MET A 21 -3.91 -26.87 40.69
C MET A 21 -4.81 -25.73 40.18
N ALA A 22 -5.62 -25.13 41.05
CA ALA A 22 -6.44 -23.96 40.72
C ALA A 22 -5.60 -22.72 40.38
N TYR A 23 -4.51 -22.49 41.13
CA TYR A 23 -3.56 -21.41 40.87
C TYR A 23 -2.86 -21.59 39.51
N THR A 24 -2.39 -22.81 39.23
CA THR A 24 -1.73 -23.16 37.96
C THR A 24 -2.72 -23.10 36.79
N GLY A 25 -3.99 -23.43 37.00
CA GLY A 25 -5.06 -23.33 36.01
C GLY A 25 -5.33 -21.89 35.54
N LYS A 26 -5.22 -20.91 36.44
CA LYS A 26 -5.36 -19.48 36.11
C LYS A 26 -4.16 -18.98 35.31
N GLU A 27 -2.93 -19.34 35.70
CA GLU A 27 -1.73 -18.93 34.96
C GLU A 27 -1.65 -19.56 33.56
N ALA A 28 -2.04 -20.84 33.42
CA ALA A 28 -2.10 -21.52 32.12
C ALA A 28 -3.13 -20.86 31.18
N THR A 29 -4.33 -20.56 31.69
CA THR A 29 -5.40 -19.90 30.92
C THR A 29 -5.02 -18.46 30.55
N ASP A 30 -4.41 -17.71 31.46
CA ASP A 30 -3.94 -16.35 31.20
C ASP A 30 -2.77 -16.31 30.21
N SER A 31 -1.86 -17.30 30.24
CA SER A 31 -0.77 -17.40 29.26
C SER A 31 -1.27 -17.73 27.86
N LEU A 32 -2.28 -18.62 27.75
CA LEU A 32 -2.90 -19.00 26.50
C LEU A 32 -3.72 -17.84 25.92
N LYS A 33 -4.46 -17.12 26.76
CA LYS A 33 -5.20 -15.90 26.38
C LYS A 33 -4.27 -14.82 25.85
N ARG A 34 -3.17 -14.52 26.54
CA ARG A 34 -2.16 -13.53 26.07
C ARG A 34 -1.45 -13.93 24.77
N ARG A 35 -1.35 -15.23 24.48
CA ARG A 35 -0.82 -15.73 23.20
C ARG A 35 -1.89 -15.68 22.10
N ALA A 36 -3.13 -16.04 22.42
CA ALA A 36 -4.26 -15.98 21.51
C ALA A 36 -4.57 -14.54 21.08
N GLU A 37 -4.56 -13.58 22.01
CA GLU A 37 -4.71 -12.15 21.73
C GLU A 37 -3.57 -11.64 20.83
N ARG A 38 -2.30 -12.00 21.13
CA ARG A 38 -1.16 -11.64 20.27
C ARG A 38 -1.22 -12.28 18.89
N SER A 39 -1.72 -13.51 18.78
CA SER A 39 -1.90 -14.20 17.51
C SER A 39 -3.04 -13.59 16.69
N GLY A 40 -4.12 -13.17 17.35
CA GLY A 40 -5.22 -12.42 16.74
C GLY A 40 -4.77 -11.05 16.24
N ASP A 41 -3.96 -10.34 17.02
CA ASP A 41 -3.35 -9.08 16.63
C ASP A 41 -2.49 -9.23 15.36
N ILE A 42 -1.63 -10.25 15.29
CA ILE A 42 -0.79 -10.51 14.10
C ILE A 42 -1.67 -10.85 12.88
N ALA A 43 -2.73 -11.65 13.05
CA ALA A 43 -3.65 -11.98 11.96
C ALA A 43 -4.38 -10.73 11.45
N GLN A 44 -4.84 -9.85 12.35
CA GLN A 44 -5.48 -8.60 12.00
C GLN A 44 -4.51 -7.67 11.27
N PHE A 45 -3.25 -7.58 11.70
CA PHE A 45 -2.22 -6.79 11.01
C PHE A 45 -1.95 -7.31 9.60
N SER A 46 -1.87 -8.64 9.44
CA SER A 46 -1.70 -9.28 8.14
C SER A 46 -2.85 -8.98 7.18
N SER A 47 -4.10 -8.98 7.68
CA SER A 47 -5.27 -8.60 6.91
C SER A 47 -5.20 -7.14 6.46
N THR A 48 -4.94 -6.20 7.36
CA THR A 48 -4.85 -4.77 7.02
C THR A 48 -3.71 -4.50 6.03
N ALA A 49 -2.57 -5.17 6.19
CA ALA A 49 -1.46 -5.08 5.25
C ALA A 49 -1.82 -5.64 3.87
N ARG A 50 -2.67 -6.68 3.80
CA ARG A 50 -3.20 -7.22 2.55
C ARG A 50 -4.14 -6.22 1.89
N ASP A 51 -5.03 -5.59 2.65
CA ASP A 51 -5.96 -4.58 2.14
C ASP A 51 -5.20 -3.38 1.55
N MET A 52 -4.15 -2.90 2.23
CA MET A 52 -3.24 -1.88 1.69
C MET A 52 -2.60 -2.30 0.36
N ARG A 53 -2.21 -3.58 0.22
CA ARG A 53 -1.64 -4.10 -1.04
C ARG A 53 -2.69 -4.16 -2.15
N ILE A 54 -3.96 -4.39 -1.83
CA ILE A 54 -5.06 -4.35 -2.80
C ILE A 54 -5.26 -2.91 -3.28
N GLU A 55 -5.37 -1.93 -2.37
CA GLU A 55 -5.53 -0.52 -2.74
C GLU A 55 -4.37 -0.01 -3.60
N ARG A 56 -3.13 -0.44 -3.31
CA ARG A 56 -1.99 -0.17 -4.19
C ARG A 56 -2.20 -0.71 -5.61
N LEU A 57 -2.68 -1.95 -5.75
CA LEU A 57 -2.92 -2.55 -7.07
C LEU A 57 -4.04 -1.81 -7.82
N VAL A 58 -5.09 -1.40 -7.11
CA VAL A 58 -6.17 -0.58 -7.66
C VAL A 58 -5.64 0.76 -8.15
N TYR A 59 -4.74 1.41 -7.39
CA TYR A 59 -4.08 2.64 -7.82
C TYR A 59 -3.23 2.45 -9.09
N PHE A 60 -2.46 1.36 -9.19
CA PHE A 60 -1.69 1.08 -10.41
C PHE A 60 -2.56 0.76 -11.62
N LEU A 61 -3.77 0.20 -11.41
CA LEU A 61 -4.73 -0.03 -12.48
C LEU A 61 -5.44 1.26 -12.90
N LYS A 62 -5.78 2.11 -11.93
CA LYS A 62 -6.45 3.39 -12.14
C LYS A 62 -5.73 4.47 -11.34
N ALA A 63 -4.79 5.11 -12.01
CA ALA A 63 -3.89 6.10 -11.42
C ALA A 63 -4.60 7.47 -11.29
N ASP A 64 -5.50 7.55 -10.31
CA ASP A 64 -6.36 8.69 -10.02
C ASP A 64 -6.08 9.21 -8.60
N ASP A 65 -6.22 10.51 -8.38
CA ASP A 65 -5.99 11.16 -7.09
C ASP A 65 -6.91 10.59 -6.00
N ALA A 66 -8.14 10.19 -6.36
CA ALA A 66 -9.06 9.52 -5.44
C ALA A 66 -8.53 8.15 -4.98
N GLN A 67 -7.87 7.38 -5.87
CA GLN A 67 -7.29 6.09 -5.53
C GLN A 67 -5.98 6.26 -4.77
N ALA A 68 -5.20 7.31 -5.05
CA ALA A 68 -4.04 7.67 -4.25
C ALA A 68 -4.43 7.93 -2.79
N ALA A 69 -5.50 8.70 -2.55
CA ALA A 69 -6.01 8.98 -1.22
C ALA A 69 -6.45 7.70 -0.48
N LYS A 70 -7.12 6.76 -1.16
CA LYS A 70 -7.49 5.46 -0.57
C LYS A 70 -6.28 4.61 -0.20
N TRP A 71 -5.28 4.56 -1.09
CA TRP A 71 -4.03 3.86 -0.80
C TRP A 71 -3.29 4.48 0.39
N LEU A 72 -3.26 5.81 0.50
CA LEU A 72 -2.70 6.51 1.66
C LEU A 72 -3.47 6.19 2.95
N GLU A 73 -4.80 6.20 2.91
CA GLU A 73 -5.62 5.87 4.09
C GLU A 73 -5.34 4.43 4.58
N ALA A 74 -5.26 3.47 3.65
CA ALA A 74 -4.95 2.09 3.98
C ALA A 74 -3.54 1.92 4.56
N LEU A 75 -2.56 2.68 4.05
CA LEU A 75 -1.20 2.74 4.60
C LEU A 75 -1.21 3.29 6.04
N GLU A 76 -1.86 4.43 6.28
CA GLU A 76 -1.97 5.04 7.60
C GLU A 76 -2.71 4.14 8.60
N ARG A 77 -3.71 3.38 8.15
CA ARG A 77 -4.42 2.40 8.97
C ARG A 77 -3.48 1.28 9.41
N THR A 78 -2.63 0.80 8.51
CA THR A 78 -1.61 -0.22 8.81
C THR A 78 -0.54 0.31 9.77
N GLU A 79 -0.08 1.55 9.58
CA GLU A 79 0.85 2.24 10.50
C GLU A 79 0.27 2.37 11.92
N ARG A 80 -1.00 2.84 12.03
CA ARG A 80 -1.70 2.97 13.30
C ARG A 80 -1.86 1.64 14.02
N GLN A 81 -2.16 0.58 13.29
CA GLN A 81 -2.29 -0.77 13.85
C GLN A 81 -0.95 -1.29 14.38
N LEU A 82 0.14 -1.08 13.65
CA LEU A 82 1.49 -1.42 14.11
C LEU A 82 1.87 -0.66 15.39
N ALA A 83 1.55 0.64 15.44
CA ALA A 83 1.80 1.50 16.60
C ALA A 83 1.00 1.07 17.84
N THR A 84 -0.27 0.66 17.68
CA THR A 84 -1.11 0.16 18.78
C THR A 84 -0.75 -1.25 19.24
N MET A 85 -0.14 -2.06 18.37
CA MET A 85 0.36 -3.38 18.72
C MET A 85 1.72 -3.32 19.43
N SER A 86 2.55 -2.34 19.09
CA SER A 86 3.88 -2.10 19.67
C SER A 86 4.00 -2.30 21.19
N PRO A 87 3.22 -1.60 22.05
CA PRO A 87 3.37 -1.68 23.50
C PRO A 87 2.97 -3.04 24.10
N ARG A 88 2.28 -3.91 23.34
CA ARG A 88 1.85 -5.25 23.79
C ARG A 88 2.96 -6.29 23.69
N PHE A 89 4.05 -6.00 22.98
CA PHE A 89 5.18 -6.91 22.81
C PHE A 89 6.36 -6.52 23.72
N LYS A 90 6.50 -7.22 24.86
CA LYS A 90 7.55 -6.94 25.86
C LYS A 90 8.84 -7.78 25.72
N THR A 91 8.91 -8.70 24.76
CA THR A 91 10.06 -9.57 24.56
C THR A 91 11.11 -8.88 23.67
N PRO A 92 12.41 -8.89 24.00
CA PRO A 92 13.45 -8.20 23.24
C PRO A 92 13.45 -8.52 21.73
N ASN A 93 13.31 -9.80 21.38
CA ASN A 93 13.22 -10.26 19.99
C ASN A 93 12.02 -9.66 19.22
N ASN A 94 10.88 -9.48 19.91
CA ASN A 94 9.69 -8.90 19.27
C ASN A 94 9.81 -7.40 19.08
N ILE A 95 10.55 -6.70 19.97
CA ILE A 95 10.83 -5.27 19.84
C ILE A 95 11.69 -5.00 18.61
N GLU A 96 12.68 -5.86 18.34
CA GLU A 96 13.52 -5.75 17.15
C GLU A 96 12.72 -5.95 15.86
N LEU A 97 11.93 -7.02 15.76
CA LEU A 97 11.03 -7.28 14.62
C LEU A 97 10.05 -6.13 14.38
N LEU A 98 9.53 -5.53 15.45
CA LEU A 98 8.62 -4.41 15.35
C LEU A 98 9.32 -3.15 14.84
N LYS A 99 10.55 -2.88 15.27
CA LYS A 99 11.36 -1.77 14.78
C LYS A 99 11.69 -1.95 13.29
N GLU A 100 11.96 -3.18 12.86
CA GLU A 100 12.14 -3.53 11.45
C GLU A 100 10.85 -3.28 10.64
N ALA A 101 9.69 -3.70 11.17
CA ALA A 101 8.40 -3.44 10.56
C ALA A 101 8.10 -1.94 10.42
N GLN A 102 8.41 -1.14 11.47
CA GLN A 102 8.27 0.32 11.43
C GLN A 102 9.18 0.96 10.37
N THR A 103 10.44 0.54 10.32
CA THR A 103 11.42 1.02 9.32
C THR A 103 10.96 0.67 7.90
N THR A 104 10.41 -0.53 7.72
CA THR A 104 9.86 -0.99 6.43
C THR A 104 8.66 -0.15 6.02
N MET A 105 7.79 0.20 6.96
CA MET A 105 6.62 1.04 6.70
C MET A 105 7.02 2.46 6.31
N GLN A 106 8.02 3.05 6.97
CA GLN A 106 8.56 4.36 6.58
C GLN A 106 9.13 4.35 5.15
N ARG A 107 9.89 3.30 4.79
CA ARG A 107 10.38 3.13 3.42
C ARG A 107 9.23 3.00 2.42
N TYR A 108 8.18 2.27 2.79
CA TYR A 108 6.99 2.11 1.96
C TYR A 108 6.23 3.43 1.76
N ARG A 109 6.14 4.29 2.78
CA ARG A 109 5.57 5.65 2.66
C ARG A 109 6.37 6.52 1.70
N GLY A 110 7.70 6.43 1.73
CA GLY A 110 8.55 7.08 0.73
C GLY A 110 8.31 6.55 -0.69
N PHE A 111 8.09 5.24 -0.84
CA PHE A 111 7.72 4.63 -2.12
C PHE A 111 6.35 5.11 -2.63
N TYR A 112 5.36 5.23 -1.74
CA TYR A 112 4.05 5.82 -2.05
C TYR A 112 4.21 7.22 -2.64
N GLY A 113 4.93 8.11 -1.95
CA GLY A 113 5.12 9.50 -2.39
C GLY A 113 5.73 9.58 -3.79
N ARG A 114 6.83 8.85 -4.02
CA ARG A 114 7.48 8.80 -5.34
C ARG A 114 6.57 8.24 -6.44
N SER A 115 5.75 7.23 -6.12
CA SER A 115 4.85 6.62 -7.09
C SER A 115 3.74 7.57 -7.51
N VAL A 116 3.16 8.31 -6.56
CA VAL A 116 2.12 9.30 -6.82
C VAL A 116 2.68 10.50 -7.59
N GLU A 117 3.84 10.99 -7.19
CA GLU A 117 4.54 12.09 -7.89
C GLU A 117 4.86 11.72 -9.35
N ALA A 118 5.48 10.56 -9.57
CA ALA A 118 5.77 10.09 -10.92
C ALA A 118 4.51 9.88 -11.77
N THR A 119 3.39 9.47 -11.17
CA THR A 119 2.12 9.36 -11.88
C THR A 119 1.60 10.72 -12.30
N ARG A 120 1.62 11.71 -11.39
CA ARG A 120 1.19 13.08 -11.69
C ARG A 120 2.04 13.72 -12.77
N GLU A 121 3.35 13.50 -12.73
CA GLU A 121 4.26 13.95 -13.79
C GLU A 121 3.92 13.31 -15.14
N ARG A 122 3.62 12.01 -15.18
CA ARG A 122 3.18 11.33 -16.41
C ARG A 122 1.88 11.90 -16.97
N GLU A 123 0.89 12.18 -16.13
CA GLU A 123 -0.37 12.80 -16.59
C GLU A 123 -0.17 14.25 -17.08
N GLN A 124 0.71 15.01 -16.44
CA GLN A 124 1.09 16.35 -16.91
C GLN A 124 1.78 16.29 -18.28
N LEU A 125 2.74 15.39 -18.45
CA LEU A 125 3.41 15.16 -19.73
C LEU A 125 2.41 14.73 -20.81
N ARG A 126 1.46 13.85 -20.47
CA ARG A 126 0.42 13.41 -21.42
C ARG A 126 -0.49 14.56 -21.84
N THR A 127 -0.85 15.44 -20.91
CA THR A 127 -1.65 16.64 -21.19
C THR A 127 -0.88 17.63 -22.08
N GLN A 128 0.39 17.89 -21.77
CA GLN A 128 1.26 18.75 -22.58
C GLN A 128 1.45 18.17 -23.99
N ALA A 129 1.70 16.87 -24.12
CA ALA A 129 1.82 16.20 -25.40
C ALA A 129 0.53 16.28 -26.22
N GLY A 130 -0.64 16.16 -25.59
CA GLY A 130 -1.94 16.39 -26.23
C GLY A 130 -2.10 17.82 -26.76
N ALA A 131 -1.76 18.82 -25.94
CA ALA A 131 -1.82 20.23 -26.34
C ALA A 131 -0.83 20.57 -27.47
N SER A 132 0.37 20.01 -27.44
CA SER A 132 1.35 20.12 -28.54
C SER A 132 0.83 19.45 -29.82
N GLY A 133 0.20 18.27 -29.71
CA GLY A 133 -0.41 17.59 -30.84
C GLY A 133 -1.51 18.43 -31.52
N GLU A 134 -2.35 19.09 -30.73
CA GLU A 134 -3.39 19.99 -31.26
C GLU A 134 -2.79 21.22 -31.93
N THR A 135 -1.74 21.80 -31.35
CA THR A 135 -1.02 22.93 -31.92
C THR A 135 -0.37 22.56 -33.26
N ILE A 136 0.23 21.38 -33.35
CA ILE A 136 0.82 20.85 -34.58
C ILE A 136 -0.26 20.62 -35.65
N ASN A 137 -1.42 20.05 -35.30
CA ASN A 137 -2.54 19.90 -36.23
C ASN A 137 -3.03 21.25 -36.77
N GLY A 138 -3.12 22.27 -35.91
CA GLY A 138 -3.47 23.63 -36.33
C GLY A 138 -2.45 24.22 -37.31
N PHE A 139 -1.16 23.99 -37.09
CA PHE A 139 -0.10 24.41 -38.02
C PHE A 139 -0.20 23.66 -39.36
N LEU A 140 -0.37 22.34 -39.33
CA LEU A 140 -0.54 21.52 -40.55
C LEU A 140 -1.75 21.96 -41.38
N THR A 141 -2.87 22.29 -40.73
CA THR A 141 -4.07 22.78 -41.42
C THR A 141 -3.80 24.11 -42.10
N LYS A 142 -3.14 25.05 -41.42
CA LYS A 142 -2.74 26.34 -42.01
C LYS A 142 -1.75 26.20 -43.17
N VAL A 143 -0.77 25.29 -43.06
CA VAL A 143 0.18 25.02 -44.16
C VAL A 143 -0.54 24.36 -45.34
N ALA A 144 -1.47 23.43 -45.09
CA ALA A 144 -2.28 22.82 -46.14
C ALA A 144 -3.19 23.85 -46.84
N GLU A 145 -3.80 24.78 -46.10
CA GLU A 145 -4.56 25.90 -46.67
C GLU A 145 -3.66 26.82 -47.51
N ALA A 146 -2.48 27.19 -47.01
CA ALA A 146 -1.53 28.04 -47.73
C ALA A 146 -0.98 27.39 -49.00
N ALA A 147 -0.70 26.07 -48.98
CA ALA A 147 -0.21 25.31 -50.13
C ALA A 147 -1.28 25.04 -51.20
N ASN A 148 -2.56 25.04 -50.80
CA ASN A 148 -3.70 24.93 -51.72
C ASN A 148 -4.21 26.29 -52.23
N GLY A 149 -3.75 27.41 -51.66
CA GLY A 149 -4.00 28.75 -52.18
C GLY A 149 -3.28 29.04 -53.50
N GLU A 150 -3.73 30.07 -54.24
CA GLU A 150 -3.33 30.40 -55.62
C GLU A 150 -1.80 30.54 -55.88
N ASN A 151 -0.97 30.66 -54.83
CA ASN A 151 0.50 30.80 -54.92
C ASN A 151 1.32 29.54 -54.51
N GLY A 152 0.69 28.41 -54.20
CA GLY A 152 1.39 27.23 -53.64
C GLY A 152 2.31 26.52 -54.64
N SER A 153 3.62 26.43 -54.35
CA SER A 153 4.58 25.74 -55.22
C SER A 153 4.34 24.22 -55.21
N ALA A 154 4.46 23.56 -56.37
CA ALA A 154 4.30 22.11 -56.51
C ALA A 154 5.21 21.29 -55.57
N THR A 155 6.36 21.86 -55.19
CA THR A 155 7.34 21.33 -54.23
C THR A 155 6.84 21.29 -52.78
N GLU A 156 5.99 22.23 -52.34
CA GLU A 156 5.40 22.22 -51.01
C GLU A 156 4.27 21.18 -50.89
N ARG A 157 3.51 20.99 -51.98
CA ARG A 157 2.46 19.96 -52.07
C ARG A 157 3.02 18.53 -51.94
N GLN A 158 4.26 18.31 -52.37
CA GLN A 158 4.91 17.00 -52.32
C GLN A 158 5.46 16.66 -50.93
N LYS A 159 5.81 17.66 -50.10
CA LYS A 159 6.36 17.47 -48.74
C LYS A 159 5.30 17.37 -47.64
N LEU A 160 4.09 17.88 -47.90
CA LEU A 160 2.94 17.79 -47.01
C LEU A 160 2.62 16.36 -46.52
N PRO A 161 2.53 15.32 -47.37
CA PRO A 161 2.23 13.97 -46.90
C PRO A 161 3.30 13.37 -45.97
N GLU A 162 4.58 13.69 -46.16
CA GLU A 162 5.63 13.25 -45.22
C GLU A 162 5.51 13.91 -43.85
N LEU A 163 5.19 15.21 -43.82
CA LEU A 163 4.90 15.92 -42.57
C LEU A 163 3.70 15.31 -41.84
N PHE A 164 2.63 14.96 -42.54
CA PHE A 164 1.48 14.26 -41.95
C PHE A 164 1.87 12.90 -41.34
N ILE A 165 2.67 12.10 -42.05
CA ILE A 165 3.11 10.78 -41.54
C ILE A 165 4.00 10.93 -40.30
N SER A 166 4.92 11.91 -40.29
CA SER A 166 5.81 12.14 -39.13
C SER A 166 5.03 12.58 -37.89
N VAL A 167 4.02 13.45 -38.05
CA VAL A 167 3.15 13.87 -36.95
C VAL A 167 2.26 12.73 -36.46
N GLN A 168 1.74 11.92 -37.38
CA GLN A 168 0.95 10.74 -37.02
C GLN A 168 1.77 9.71 -36.23
N LYS A 169 3.05 9.51 -36.60
CA LYS A 169 3.99 8.67 -35.83
C LYS A 169 4.25 9.23 -34.43
N MET A 170 4.48 10.53 -34.29
CA MET A 170 4.63 11.17 -32.97
C MET A 170 3.38 10.96 -32.10
N ARG A 171 2.18 11.09 -32.68
CA ARG A 171 0.93 10.82 -31.96
C ARG A 171 0.83 9.38 -31.45
N THR A 172 1.23 8.39 -32.25
CA THR A 172 1.15 6.97 -31.86
C THR A 172 2.18 6.58 -30.80
N VAL A 173 3.35 7.22 -30.76
CA VAL A 173 4.38 6.97 -29.73
C VAL A 173 3.95 7.50 -28.36
N VAL A 174 3.09 8.51 -28.30
CA VAL A 174 2.53 9.05 -27.05
C VAL A 174 1.41 8.16 -26.47
N VAL A 175 0.80 7.30 -27.28
CA VAL A 175 -0.38 6.49 -26.91
C VAL A 175 -0.02 5.08 -26.42
N ASN A 176 1.21 4.61 -26.65
CA ASN A 176 1.73 3.31 -26.21
C ASN A 176 2.61 3.47 -24.96
#